data_AF-A0A0C3NI03-F1
#
_entry.id   AF-A0A0C3NI03-F1
#
_cell.length_a   1.000
_cell.length_b   1.000
_cell.length_c   1.000
_cell.angle_alpha   90.00
_cell.angle_beta   90.00
_cell.angle_gamma   90.00
#
_symmetry.space_group_name_H-M   'P 1'
#
loop_
_entity.id
_entity.type
_entity.pdbx_description
1 polymer ?
#
loop_
_entity_poly.entity_id
_entity_poly.type
_entity_poly.pdbx_seq_one_letter_code
_entity_poly.pdbx_strand_id
1 'polypeptide(L)'
;MVGALNPSQLLPNGSVYELPSNKTIEISIPATDLTVGGALGGPHPMHLHGHAFDVVRVAGNSTYNYVNPVRRDTVSLGSQAQNDNVTIRFTTNNPGPWFFHCHIDWHLHNGFAVVMAEAPSAAEAQESKATPAALELADILGVQNFP
;
A
#
# COMPACT_ATOMS: atom_id res chain seq x y z
N MET A 1 4.89 21.33 -24.45
CA MET A 1 5.16 21.04 -23.04
C MET A 1 3.87 20.55 -22.42
N VAL A 2 3.71 19.24 -22.24
CA VAL A 2 2.66 18.70 -21.38
C VAL A 2 3.25 18.72 -19.98
N GLY A 3 2.69 19.54 -19.08
CA GLY A 3 3.18 19.64 -17.70
C GLY A 3 3.11 18.28 -17.02
N ALA A 4 4.03 18.03 -16.08
CA ALA A 4 4.03 16.82 -15.28
C ALA A 4 2.65 16.64 -14.62
N LEU A 5 1.96 15.56 -14.97
CA LEU A 5 0.70 15.19 -14.32
C LEU A 5 1.03 14.62 -12.95
N ASN A 6 0.29 15.03 -11.93
CA ASN A 6 0.43 14.45 -10.60
C ASN A 6 0.07 12.95 -10.68
N PRO A 7 0.79 12.02 -10.02
CA PRO A 7 0.50 10.59 -10.09
C PRO A 7 -0.96 10.22 -9.78
N SER A 8 -1.63 11.00 -8.92
CA SER A 8 -3.07 10.85 -8.62
C SER A 8 -3.99 11.07 -9.83
N GLN A 9 -3.51 11.75 -10.88
CA GLN A 9 -4.22 12.02 -12.13
C GLN A 9 -4.00 10.93 -13.19
N LEU A 10 -3.02 10.05 -12.99
CA LEU A 10 -2.68 8.95 -13.91
C LEU A 10 -3.33 7.62 -13.52
N LEU A 11 -3.76 7.50 -12.27
CA LEU A 11 -4.42 6.33 -11.73
C LEU A 11 -5.93 6.53 -11.61
N PRO A 12 -6.74 5.45 -11.60
CA PRO A 12 -8.17 5.57 -11.35
C PRO A 12 -8.42 6.34 -10.04
N ASN A 13 -9.42 7.22 -10.04
CA ASN A 13 -9.77 8.01 -8.86
C ASN A 13 -9.97 7.10 -7.64
N GLY A 14 -9.29 7.42 -6.53
CA GLY A 14 -9.31 6.62 -5.29
C GLY A 14 -8.23 5.53 -5.20
N SER A 15 -7.31 5.42 -6.15
CA SER A 15 -6.19 4.45 -6.11
C SER A 15 -4.92 4.98 -5.43
N VAL A 16 -4.88 6.26 -5.06
CA VAL A 16 -3.75 6.91 -4.38
C VAL A 16 -4.22 7.55 -3.09
N TYR A 17 -3.52 7.28 -2.00
CA TYR A 17 -3.78 7.83 -0.67
C TYR A 17 -2.55 8.59 -0.19
N GLU A 18 -2.66 9.91 -0.05
CA GLU A 18 -1.60 10.72 0.54
C GLU A 18 -1.54 10.52 2.05
N LEU A 19 -0.35 10.24 2.57
CA LEU A 19 -0.12 10.05 4.00
C LEU A 19 0.80 11.15 4.54
N PRO A 20 0.49 11.74 5.71
CA PRO A 20 1.34 12.74 6.33
C PRO A 20 2.65 12.11 6.82
N SER A 21 3.71 12.91 6.92
CA SER A 21 4.98 12.45 7.51
C SER A 21 4.89 12.26 9.02
N ASN A 22 5.59 11.24 9.52
CA ASN A 22 5.81 10.92 10.93
C ASN A 22 4.51 10.79 11.76
N LYS A 23 3.52 10.10 11.19
CA LYS A 23 2.27 9.74 11.85
C LYS A 23 2.12 8.23 11.92
N THR A 24 1.45 7.76 12.97
CA THR A 24 0.97 6.38 13.01
C THR A 24 -0.32 6.29 12.22
N ILE A 25 -0.34 5.41 11.23
CA ILE A 25 -1.50 5.10 10.40
C ILE A 25 -2.08 3.77 10.87
N GLU A 26 -3.40 3.72 11.05
CA GLU A 26 -4.14 2.47 11.31
C GLU A 26 -5.06 2.19 10.13
N ILE A 27 -4.97 0.98 9.57
CA ILE A 27 -5.80 0.54 8.46
C ILE A 27 -6.56 -0.70 8.91
N SER A 28 -7.89 -0.64 8.88
CA SER A 28 -8.77 -1.79 9.11
C SER A 28 -9.33 -2.26 7.78
N ILE A 29 -9.19 -3.56 7.51
CA ILE A 29 -9.47 -4.14 6.20
C ILE A 29 -10.40 -5.35 6.44
N PRO A 30 -11.73 -5.15 6.31
CA PRO A 30 -12.67 -6.25 6.43
C PRO A 30 -12.50 -7.23 5.28
N ALA A 31 -12.57 -8.53 5.59
CA ALA A 31 -12.75 -9.54 4.56
C ALA A 31 -14.15 -9.36 3.93
N THR A 32 -14.20 -9.35 2.60
CA THR A 32 -15.42 -9.08 1.82
C THR A 32 -15.70 -10.16 0.76
N ASP A 33 -15.12 -11.35 0.93
CA ASP A 33 -15.21 -12.47 -0.01
C ASP A 33 -16.62 -13.04 -0.23
N LEU A 34 -17.62 -12.59 0.53
CA LEU A 34 -19.03 -12.96 0.39
C LEU A 34 -19.96 -11.76 0.15
N THR A 35 -19.46 -10.51 0.10
CA THR A 35 -20.29 -9.34 -0.22
C THR A 35 -20.44 -9.17 -1.73
N VAL A 36 -21.60 -8.69 -2.18
CA VAL A 36 -21.79 -8.26 -3.57
C VAL A 36 -20.82 -7.12 -3.88
N GLY A 37 -19.99 -7.29 -4.92
CA GLY A 37 -18.91 -6.36 -5.24
C GLY A 37 -17.70 -6.42 -4.30
N GLY A 38 -17.66 -7.40 -3.39
CA GLY A 38 -16.54 -7.65 -2.52
C GLY A 38 -15.43 -8.46 -3.19
N ALA A 39 -14.32 -8.59 -2.47
CA ALA A 39 -13.13 -9.24 -3.00
C ALA A 39 -13.23 -10.77 -2.89
N LEU A 40 -13.78 -11.43 -3.91
CA LEU A 40 -13.82 -12.89 -4.02
C LEU A 40 -12.40 -13.50 -4.16
N GLY A 41 -12.25 -14.81 -3.93
CA GLY A 41 -10.98 -15.52 -4.12
C GLY A 41 -10.02 -15.48 -2.94
N GLY A 42 -10.51 -15.13 -1.75
CA GLY A 42 -9.71 -15.09 -0.52
C GLY A 42 -9.26 -16.47 0.00
N PRO A 43 -8.53 -16.49 1.13
CA PRO A 43 -8.19 -15.33 1.94
C PRO A 43 -7.06 -14.50 1.30
N HIS A 44 -7.23 -13.18 1.24
CA HIS A 44 -6.30 -12.29 0.54
C HIS A 44 -5.08 -11.93 1.41
N PRO A 45 -3.85 -12.23 0.98
CA PRO A 45 -2.64 -11.76 1.66
C PRO A 45 -2.31 -10.33 1.20
N MET A 46 -2.51 -9.34 2.06
CA MET A 46 -2.18 -7.94 1.78
C MET A 46 -0.74 -7.63 2.16
N HIS A 47 0.00 -7.04 1.24
CA HIS A 47 1.40 -6.64 1.38
C HIS A 47 1.55 -5.13 1.27
N LEU A 48 2.38 -4.53 2.13
CA LEU A 48 2.75 -3.12 2.09
C LEU A 48 4.24 -3.00 1.80
N HIS A 49 4.58 -2.30 0.73
CA HIS A 49 5.95 -1.96 0.41
C HIS A 49 6.50 -0.91 1.39
N GLY A 50 7.82 -0.84 1.56
CA GLY A 50 8.49 0.18 2.36
C GLY A 50 8.34 0.04 3.89
N HIS A 51 7.49 -0.88 4.37
CA HIS A 51 7.18 -1.03 5.80
C HIS A 51 7.00 -2.50 6.20
N ALA A 52 7.53 -2.84 7.38
CA ALA A 52 6.88 -3.84 8.21
C ALA A 52 5.88 -3.13 9.14
N PHE A 53 4.72 -3.74 9.37
CA PHE A 53 3.62 -3.19 10.17
C PHE A 53 3.24 -4.11 11.32
N ASP A 54 2.67 -3.52 12.36
CA ASP A 54 2.13 -4.22 13.52
C ASP A 54 0.72 -4.72 13.18
N VAL A 55 0.47 -6.03 13.31
CA VAL A 55 -0.87 -6.60 13.12
C VAL A 55 -1.62 -6.56 14.45
N VAL A 56 -2.32 -5.45 14.69
CA VAL A 56 -3.02 -5.19 15.95
C VAL A 56 -4.32 -5.98 16.06
N ARG A 57 -4.91 -6.45 14.96
CA ARG A 57 -5.99 -7.43 14.95
C ARG A 57 -5.77 -8.43 13.82
N VAL A 58 -5.65 -9.72 14.17
CA VAL A 58 -5.40 -10.82 13.22
C VAL A 58 -6.71 -11.47 12.75
N ALA A 59 -6.68 -12.13 11.60
CA ALA A 59 -7.79 -12.98 11.15
C ALA A 59 -8.06 -14.10 12.16
N GLY A 60 -9.33 -14.48 12.31
CA GLY A 60 -9.82 -15.42 13.31
C GLY A 60 -9.89 -14.85 14.74
N ASN A 61 -9.60 -13.55 14.94
CA ASN A 61 -9.61 -12.91 16.25
C ASN A 61 -10.32 -11.54 16.22
N SER A 62 -11.24 -11.33 17.16
CA SER A 62 -11.97 -10.07 17.33
C SER A 62 -11.30 -9.08 18.29
N THR A 63 -10.27 -9.50 19.01
CA THR A 63 -9.57 -8.69 20.02
C THR A 63 -8.36 -7.98 19.42
N TYR A 64 -8.14 -6.75 19.87
CA TYR A 64 -6.96 -5.98 19.52
C TYR A 64 -5.80 -6.22 20.49
N ASN A 65 -4.59 -6.39 19.96
CA ASN A 65 -3.34 -6.40 20.72
C ASN A 65 -2.51 -5.16 20.35
N TYR A 66 -2.48 -4.17 21.25
CA TYR A 66 -1.64 -2.97 21.12
C TYR A 66 -0.38 -3.01 22.00
N VAL A 67 -0.17 -4.09 22.77
CA VAL A 67 0.96 -4.22 23.71
C VAL A 67 2.16 -4.82 23.01
N ASN A 68 1.96 -5.93 22.30
CA ASN A 68 3.03 -6.67 21.61
C ASN A 68 2.51 -7.40 20.36
N PRO A 69 1.90 -6.68 19.40
CA PRO A 69 1.46 -7.28 18.14
C PRO A 69 2.64 -7.88 17.37
N VAL A 70 2.37 -8.91 16.57
CA VAL A 70 3.35 -9.42 15.60
C VAL A 70 3.61 -8.36 14.54
N ARG A 71 4.89 -8.20 14.17
CA ARG A 71 5.31 -7.29 13.11
C ARG A 71 5.73 -8.06 11.86
N ARG A 72 5.18 -7.69 10.70
CA ARG A 72 5.41 -8.35 9.39
C ARG A 72 5.03 -7.42 8.23
N ASP A 73 5.32 -7.80 7.00
CA ASP A 73 5.04 -6.99 5.79
C ASP A 73 3.85 -7.49 4.96
N THR A 74 3.34 -8.70 5.26
CA THR A 74 2.29 -9.36 4.48
C THR A 74 1.34 -10.07 5.42
N VAL A 75 0.04 -9.79 5.41
CA VAL A 75 -0.95 -10.40 6.32
C VAL A 75 -2.20 -10.88 5.59
N SER A 76 -2.70 -12.07 5.95
CA SER A 76 -3.96 -12.59 5.43
C SER A 76 -5.15 -11.85 6.03
N LEU A 77 -6.10 -11.41 5.19
CA LEU A 77 -7.37 -10.79 5.63
C LEU A 77 -8.37 -11.77 6.24
N GLY A 78 -8.13 -13.07 6.13
CA GLY A 78 -9.08 -14.09 6.60
C GLY A 78 -10.33 -14.19 5.72
N SER A 79 -11.47 -14.44 6.34
CA SER A 79 -12.76 -14.63 5.64
C SER A 79 -13.89 -13.85 6.31
N GLN A 80 -14.78 -13.32 5.47
CA GLN A 80 -16.00 -12.66 5.87
C GLN A 80 -16.93 -13.58 6.67
N ALA A 81 -16.90 -14.90 6.42
CA ALA A 81 -17.67 -15.86 7.20
C ALA A 81 -17.32 -15.84 8.70
N GLN A 82 -16.09 -15.44 9.04
CA GLN A 82 -15.63 -15.27 10.43
C GLN A 82 -15.74 -13.82 10.91
N ASN A 83 -16.31 -12.93 10.08
CA ASN A 83 -16.38 -11.49 10.32
C ASN A 83 -14.99 -10.89 10.58
N ASP A 84 -14.00 -11.37 9.82
CA ASP A 84 -12.63 -10.92 9.94
C ASP A 84 -12.49 -9.46 9.51
N ASN A 85 -11.78 -8.70 10.33
CA ASN A 85 -11.44 -7.30 10.08
C ASN A 85 -10.02 -7.08 10.57
N VAL A 86 -9.08 -7.44 9.71
CA VAL A 86 -7.65 -7.36 10.03
C VAL A 86 -7.27 -5.89 10.12
N THR A 87 -6.60 -5.53 11.20
CA THR A 87 -6.16 -4.15 11.42
C THR A 87 -4.65 -4.12 11.58
N ILE A 88 -3.99 -3.24 10.83
CA ILE A 88 -2.55 -3.03 10.86
C ILE A 88 -2.21 -1.59 11.28
N ARG A 89 -1.03 -1.41 11.89
CA ARG A 89 -0.44 -0.10 12.17
C ARG A 89 0.98 0.00 11.65
N PHE A 90 1.32 1.15 11.07
CA PHE A 90 2.70 1.49 10.71
C PHE A 90 2.92 3.00 10.93
N THR A 91 4.18 3.42 10.91
CA THR A 91 4.54 4.83 11.06
C THR A 91 5.09 5.33 9.73
N THR A 92 4.62 6.49 9.28
CA THR A 92 5.06 7.11 8.02
C THR A 92 6.41 7.81 8.16
N ASN A 93 7.45 7.01 8.35
CA ASN A 93 8.84 7.46 8.50
C ASN A 93 9.76 7.12 7.30
N ASN A 94 9.18 6.76 6.16
CA ASN A 94 9.84 6.38 4.93
C ASN A 94 9.16 7.08 3.73
N PRO A 95 9.48 8.36 3.44
CA PRO A 95 8.86 9.11 2.35
C PRO A 95 8.99 8.39 1.00
N GLY A 96 7.89 8.28 0.25
CA GLY A 96 7.88 7.63 -1.05
C GLY A 96 6.51 7.07 -1.46
N PRO A 97 6.35 6.68 -2.73
CA PRO A 97 5.18 5.95 -3.19
C PRO A 97 5.31 4.46 -2.86
N TRP A 98 4.46 3.94 -1.97
CA TRP A 98 4.47 2.55 -1.55
C TRP A 98 3.25 1.79 -2.03
N PHE A 99 3.47 0.63 -2.64
CA PHE A 99 2.37 -0.20 -3.10
C PHE A 99 1.73 -0.96 -1.93
N PHE A 100 0.41 -0.94 -1.87
CA PHE A 100 -0.37 -1.72 -0.93
C PHE A 100 -1.37 -2.59 -1.70
N HIS A 101 -1.13 -3.90 -1.73
CA HIS A 101 -1.83 -4.78 -2.67
C HIS A 101 -2.00 -6.20 -2.17
N CYS A 102 -2.90 -6.94 -2.80
CA CYS A 102 -2.99 -8.39 -2.64
C CYS A 102 -1.77 -9.05 -3.29
N HIS A 103 -1.07 -9.94 -2.57
CA HIS A 103 0.13 -10.64 -3.05
C HIS A 103 -0.21 -11.92 -3.85
N ILE A 104 -1.47 -12.12 -4.16
CA ILE A 104 -1.91 -13.08 -5.16
C ILE A 104 -1.79 -12.38 -6.53
N ASP A 105 -0.84 -12.81 -7.36
CA ASP A 105 -0.42 -12.07 -8.55
C ASP A 105 -1.57 -11.79 -9.55
N TRP A 106 -2.48 -12.76 -9.73
CA TRP A 106 -3.65 -12.55 -10.59
C TRP A 106 -4.68 -11.58 -9.99
N HIS A 107 -4.74 -11.39 -8.67
CA HIS A 107 -5.56 -10.33 -8.07
C HIS A 107 -4.91 -8.96 -8.24
N LEU A 108 -3.59 -8.87 -8.06
CA LEU A 108 -2.84 -7.65 -8.35
C LEU A 108 -3.03 -7.22 -9.80
N HIS A 109 -2.88 -8.15 -10.76
CA HIS A 109 -3.09 -7.89 -12.18
C HIS A 109 -4.49 -7.34 -12.48
N ASN A 110 -5.51 -7.82 -11.77
CA ASN A 110 -6.89 -7.37 -11.89
C ASN A 110 -7.20 -6.08 -11.08
N GLY A 111 -6.18 -5.42 -10.54
CA GLY A 111 -6.31 -4.10 -9.92
C GLY A 111 -6.55 -4.11 -8.41
N PHE A 112 -6.30 -5.22 -7.70
CA PHE A 112 -6.46 -5.26 -6.24
C PHE A 112 -5.26 -4.62 -5.52
N ALA A 113 -5.07 -3.33 -5.75
CA ALA A 113 -3.96 -2.54 -5.26
C ALA A 113 -4.30 -1.05 -5.11
N VAL A 114 -3.58 -0.37 -4.24
CA VAL A 114 -3.55 1.08 -4.10
C VAL A 114 -2.11 1.54 -3.87
N VAL A 115 -1.86 2.84 -4.05
CA VAL A 115 -0.58 3.48 -3.75
C VAL A 115 -0.75 4.35 -2.50
N MET A 116 0.14 4.14 -1.53
CA MET A 116 0.30 5.00 -0.36
C MET A 116 1.38 6.03 -0.70
N ALA A 117 0.97 7.26 -1.03
CA ALA A 117 1.88 8.37 -1.32
C ALA A 117 2.33 9.00 0.01
N GLU A 118 3.40 8.46 0.57
CA GLU A 118 3.87 8.85 1.89
C GLU A 118 4.75 10.10 1.84
N ALA A 119 4.34 11.13 2.59
CA ALA A 119 5.02 12.41 2.73
C ALA A 119 5.52 12.97 1.37
N PRO A 120 4.63 13.26 0.39
CA PRO A 120 5.03 13.56 -0.99
C PRO A 120 6.06 14.68 -1.11
N SER A 121 5.91 15.77 -0.34
CA SER A 121 6.88 16.87 -0.33
C SER A 121 8.28 16.49 0.17
N ALA A 122 8.36 15.53 1.10
CA ALA A 122 9.64 14.98 1.55
C ALA A 122 10.20 13.95 0.57
N ALA A 123 9.32 13.20 -0.12
CA ALA A 123 9.70 12.25 -1.16
C ALA A 123 10.30 12.95 -2.38
N GLU A 124 9.70 14.05 -2.84
CA GLU A 124 10.24 14.90 -3.92
C GLU A 124 11.66 15.39 -3.60
N ALA A 125 11.92 15.79 -2.36
CA ALA A 125 13.26 16.18 -1.94
C ALA A 125 14.28 15.03 -1.99
N GLN A 126 13.83 13.77 -1.90
CA GLN A 126 14.68 12.58 -1.99
C GLN A 126 14.93 12.09 -3.42
N GLU A 127 14.06 12.42 -4.39
CA GLU A 127 14.22 12.02 -5.81
C GLU A 127 15.51 12.56 -6.44
N SER A 128 16.06 13.65 -5.91
CA SER A 128 17.39 14.19 -6.28
C SER A 128 18.57 13.21 -6.10
N LYS A 129 18.33 11.99 -5.59
CA LYS A 129 19.31 10.92 -5.37
C LYS A 129 19.17 9.73 -6.33
N ALA A 130 18.39 9.83 -7.40
CA ALA A 130 18.30 8.78 -8.42
C ALA A 130 19.71 8.37 -8.89
N THR A 131 20.01 7.06 -8.86
CA THR A 131 21.34 6.58 -9.26
C THR A 131 21.53 6.70 -10.77
N PRO A 132 22.76 6.80 -11.27
CA PRO A 132 23.02 6.81 -12.72
C PRO A 132 22.37 5.62 -13.45
N ALA A 133 22.31 4.45 -12.82
CA ALA A 133 21.64 3.27 -13.38
C ALA A 133 20.11 3.42 -13.46
N ALA A 134 19.48 4.07 -12.48
CA ALA A 134 18.04 4.36 -12.52
C ALA A 134 17.73 5.36 -13.64
N LEU A 135 18.59 6.37 -13.82
CA LEU A 135 18.48 7.35 -14.91
C LEU A 135 18.71 6.71 -16.28
N GLU A 136 19.70 5.82 -16.40
CA GLU A 136 19.96 5.07 -17.63
C GLU A 136 18.79 4.17 -18.01
N LEU A 137 18.18 3.48 -17.04
CA LEU A 137 16.98 2.70 -17.28
C LEU A 137 15.81 3.58 -17.75
N ALA A 138 15.65 4.76 -17.15
CA ALA A 138 14.64 5.73 -17.57
C ALA A 138 14.84 6.17 -19.03
N ASP A 139 16.09 6.46 -19.41
CA ASP A 139 16.45 6.85 -20.77
C ASP A 139 16.20 5.72 -21.78
N ILE A 140 16.58 4.48 -21.44
CA ILE A 140 16.32 3.29 -22.29
C ILE A 140 14.82 3.08 -22.48
N LEU A 141 14.03 3.26 -21.42
CA LEU A 141 12.58 3.11 -21.45
C LEU A 141 11.86 4.32 -22.08
N GLY A 142 12.58 5.40 -22.43
CA GLY A 142 11.99 6.63 -22.93
C GLY A 142 11.16 7.39 -21.89
N VAL A 143 11.34 7.10 -20.61
CA VAL A 143 10.66 7.77 -19.49
C VAL A 143 11.47 9.02 -19.13
N GLN A 144 11.22 10.11 -19.85
CA GLN A 144 11.83 11.40 -19.58
C GLN A 144 11.01 12.14 -18.52
N ASN A 145 11.69 12.74 -17.53
CA ASN A 145 11.16 13.49 -16.36
C ASN A 145 10.68 12.62 -15.18
N PHE A 146 11.62 12.24 -14.32
CA PHE A 146 11.34 12.19 -12.88
C PHE A 146 11.27 13.65 -12.38
N PRO A 147 10.25 14.03 -11.59
CA PRO A 147 10.09 15.38 -11.08
C PRO A 147 11.31 15.91 -10.31
#